data_AF-A0A8J4UVJ5-F1
#
_entry.id   AF-A0A8J4UVJ5-F1
#
_cell.length_a   1.000
_cell.length_b   1.000
_cell.length_c   1.000
_cell.angle_alpha   90.00
_cell.angle_beta   90.00
_cell.angle_gamma   90.00
#
_symmetry.space_group_name_H-M   'P 1'
#
loop_
_entity.id
_entity.type
_entity.pdbx_description
1 polymer ?
#
loop_
_entity_poly.entity_id
_entity_poly.type
_entity_poly.pdbx_seq_one_letter_code
_entity_poly.pdbx_strand_id
1 'polypeptide(L)'
;MNQYSIKYSINITSYTFTNSLNQLQLIMKVSLESQQDQGCSALESGNTTVTNSEYVKLQVDDHSLYGRFIKRGIIDGRISTITNQLLPNYNNNGESNQFNNIQSYIGIGIRSYRRLVQLDPDFSVLVDQRPASNSQNESTCSSSKTKKKLSGAQIAGIVIGSVAFIAIIVVSVVYHIYKKKKAIQFNKQVENKLKNMN
;
A
#
# COMPACT_ATOMS: atom_id res chain seq x y z
N MET A 1 -23.47 -20.13 12.65
CA MET A 1 -22.98 -19.09 11.71
C MET A 1 -21.47 -19.26 11.62
N ASN A 2 -20.89 -19.32 10.41
CA ASN A 2 -19.44 -19.35 10.29
C ASN A 2 -18.92 -17.96 10.68
N GLN A 3 -17.89 -17.88 11.51
CA GLN A 3 -17.46 -16.65 12.18
C GLN A 3 -16.86 -15.60 11.22
N TYR A 4 -16.78 -15.91 9.92
CA TYR A 4 -16.06 -15.18 8.88
C TYR A 4 -16.90 -14.88 7.62
N SER A 5 -18.23 -14.98 7.66
CA SER A 5 -19.08 -14.62 6.52
C SER A 5 -20.24 -13.69 6.89
N ILE A 6 -20.45 -12.68 6.05
CA ILE A 6 -21.54 -11.71 6.19
C ILE A 6 -22.63 -12.11 5.20
N LYS A 7 -23.83 -12.43 5.70
CA LYS A 7 -25.00 -12.76 4.87
C LYS A 7 -26.04 -11.67 4.99
N TYR A 8 -26.49 -11.14 3.87
CA TYR A 8 -27.56 -10.17 3.84
C TYR A 8 -28.27 -10.21 2.50
N SER A 9 -29.56 -9.87 2.51
CA SER A 9 -30.37 -9.76 1.30
C SER A 9 -31.01 -8.39 1.27
N ILE A 10 -31.06 -7.80 0.08
CA ILE A 10 -31.65 -6.49 -0.15
C ILE A 10 -32.95 -6.70 -0.90
N ASN A 11 -34.05 -6.24 -0.30
CA ASN A 11 -35.36 -6.21 -0.94
C ASN A 11 -35.77 -4.75 -1.14
N ILE A 12 -36.01 -4.36 -2.39
CA ILE A 12 -36.49 -3.02 -2.76
C ILE A 12 -37.91 -3.18 -3.29
N THR A 13 -38.89 -2.61 -2.59
CA THR A 13 -40.28 -2.55 -3.05
C THR A 13 -40.44 -1.58 -4.22
N SER A 14 -41.65 -1.44 -4.75
CA SER A 14 -41.96 -0.58 -5.90
C SER A 14 -41.30 0.81 -5.82
N TYR A 15 -40.69 1.24 -6.92
CA TYR A 15 -40.13 2.57 -7.12
C TYR A 15 -40.78 3.23 -8.34
N THR A 16 -41.15 4.50 -8.23
CA THR A 16 -41.83 5.22 -9.32
C THR A 16 -40.81 5.84 -10.27
N PHE A 17 -40.62 5.21 -11.42
CA PHE A 17 -39.76 5.71 -12.49
C PHE A 17 -40.52 6.72 -13.37
N THR A 18 -39.85 7.79 -13.78
CA THR A 18 -40.41 8.76 -14.75
C THR A 18 -40.70 8.12 -16.12
N ASN A 19 -39.86 7.19 -16.56
CA ASN A 19 -40.06 6.42 -17.79
C ASN A 19 -39.43 5.02 -17.68
N SER A 20 -39.68 4.15 -18.67
CA SER A 20 -39.17 2.77 -18.69
C SER A 20 -37.68 2.64 -19.01
N LEU A 21 -37.05 3.70 -19.55
CA LEU A 21 -35.63 3.74 -19.88
C LEU A 21 -34.76 4.14 -18.68
N ASN A 22 -35.37 4.70 -17.64
CA ASN A 22 -34.68 5.05 -16.41
C ASN A 22 -34.24 3.80 -15.64
N GLN A 23 -33.18 3.97 -14.86
CA GLN A 23 -32.62 2.95 -13.98
C GLN A 23 -32.49 3.50 -12.56
N LEU A 24 -32.60 2.60 -11.58
CA LEU A 24 -32.32 2.86 -10.18
C LEU A 24 -30.88 2.43 -9.92
N GLN A 25 -30.07 3.30 -9.30
CA GLN A 25 -28.74 2.94 -8.83
C GLN A 25 -28.77 2.81 -7.32
N LEU A 26 -28.60 1.59 -6.81
CA LEU A 26 -28.39 1.35 -5.38
C LEU A 26 -26.92 1.57 -5.05
N ILE A 27 -26.61 2.41 -4.07
CA ILE A 27 -25.22 2.71 -3.69
C ILE A 27 -24.95 2.11 -2.32
N MET A 28 -23.95 1.23 -2.24
CA MET A 28 -23.55 0.55 -1.02
C MET A 28 -22.18 1.06 -0.57
N LYS A 29 -22.08 1.52 0.68
CA LYS A 29 -20.80 1.78 1.35
C LYS A 29 -20.29 0.47 1.95
N VAL A 30 -19.05 0.13 1.64
CA VAL A 30 -18.32 -0.98 2.26
C VAL A 30 -17.14 -0.37 2.99
N SER A 31 -16.96 -0.70 4.27
CA SER A 31 -15.86 -0.18 5.07
C SER A 31 -15.30 -1.26 5.99
N LEU A 32 -14.00 -1.16 6.26
CA LEU A 32 -13.29 -1.98 7.21
C LEU A 32 -12.46 -1.07 8.11
N GLU A 33 -12.66 -1.20 9.42
CA GLU A 33 -12.00 -0.38 10.44
C GLU A 33 -11.33 -1.27 11.49
N SER A 34 -10.13 -0.87 11.91
CA SER A 34 -9.36 -1.47 12.98
C SER A 34 -9.22 -0.49 14.14
N GLN A 35 -9.31 -0.99 15.36
CA GLN A 35 -9.09 -0.21 16.58
C GLN A 35 -7.60 -0.05 16.92
N GLN A 36 -6.69 -0.59 16.09
CA GLN A 36 -5.25 -0.48 16.33
C GLN A 36 -4.71 0.90 15.92
N ASP A 37 -3.81 1.44 16.76
CA ASP A 37 -3.15 2.73 16.54
C ASP A 37 -2.08 2.69 15.42
N GLN A 38 -1.73 1.49 14.96
CA GLN A 38 -0.75 1.24 13.91
C GLN A 38 -1.27 0.14 12.99
N GLY A 39 -0.95 0.24 11.71
CA GLY A 39 -1.37 -0.74 10.73
C GLY A 39 -1.21 -0.23 9.31
N CYS A 40 -1.68 -1.02 8.37
CA CYS A 40 -1.79 -0.65 6.97
C CYS A 40 -3.15 -1.04 6.42
N SER A 41 -3.69 -0.21 5.54
CA SER A 41 -4.88 -0.51 4.77
C SER A 41 -4.56 -0.58 3.28
N ALA A 42 -5.23 -1.43 2.53
CA ALA A 42 -5.09 -1.50 1.07
C ALA A 42 -6.46 -1.71 0.40
N LEU A 43 -6.69 -1.00 -0.71
CA LEU A 43 -7.85 -1.20 -1.58
C LEU A 43 -7.38 -1.88 -2.86
N GLU A 44 -8.04 -2.98 -3.21
CA GLU A 44 -7.83 -3.67 -4.48
C GLU A 44 -9.17 -3.89 -5.16
N SER A 45 -9.19 -3.74 -6.48
CA SER A 45 -10.35 -4.05 -7.31
C SER A 45 -9.89 -4.62 -8.64
N GLY A 46 -10.64 -5.56 -9.19
CA GLY A 46 -10.28 -6.15 -10.48
C GLY A 46 -11.28 -7.18 -10.96
N ASN A 47 -10.82 -7.96 -11.95
CA ASN A 47 -11.56 -9.05 -12.53
C ASN A 47 -10.87 -10.37 -12.24
N THR A 48 -11.63 -11.34 -11.74
CA THR A 48 -11.13 -12.71 -11.59
C THR A 48 -11.04 -13.39 -12.95
N THR A 49 -9.88 -13.94 -13.29
CA THR A 49 -9.64 -14.60 -14.59
C THR A 49 -10.49 -15.84 -14.79
N VAL A 50 -10.81 -16.57 -13.71
CA VAL A 50 -11.51 -17.86 -13.75
C VAL A 50 -13.03 -17.70 -13.91
N THR A 51 -13.64 -16.72 -13.24
CA THR A 51 -15.11 -16.55 -13.25
C THR A 51 -15.57 -15.30 -13.98
N ASN A 52 -14.61 -14.50 -14.49
CA ASN A 52 -14.83 -13.17 -15.05
C ASN A 52 -15.68 -12.28 -14.12
N SER A 53 -15.62 -12.49 -12.80
CA SER A 53 -16.37 -11.72 -11.82
C SER A 53 -15.53 -10.53 -11.37
N GLU A 54 -16.15 -9.35 -11.39
CA GLU A 54 -15.62 -8.14 -10.79
C GLU A 54 -15.65 -8.29 -9.27
N TYR A 55 -14.64 -7.74 -8.61
CA TYR A 55 -14.54 -7.78 -7.16
C TYR A 55 -13.93 -6.50 -6.60
N VAL A 56 -14.18 -6.29 -5.32
CA VAL A 56 -13.49 -5.32 -4.49
C VAL A 56 -12.96 -6.03 -3.25
N LYS A 57 -11.76 -5.66 -2.83
CA LYS A 57 -11.10 -6.18 -1.64
C LYS A 57 -10.59 -5.01 -0.81
N LEU A 58 -11.13 -4.88 0.39
CA LEU A 58 -10.68 -3.91 1.38
C LEU A 58 -9.87 -4.68 2.41
N GLN A 59 -8.63 -4.30 2.64
CA GLN A 59 -7.76 -4.99 3.58
C GLN A 59 -7.29 -4.00 4.64
N VAL A 60 -7.30 -4.43 5.90
CA VAL A 60 -6.61 -3.77 7.02
C VAL A 60 -5.78 -4.84 7.71
N ASP A 61 -4.47 -4.61 7.76
CA ASP A 61 -3.46 -5.55 8.27
C ASP A 61 -3.54 -6.93 7.59
N ASP A 62 -3.91 -7.96 8.34
CA ASP A 62 -4.05 -9.35 7.90
C ASP A 62 -5.51 -9.77 7.66
N HIS A 63 -6.48 -8.86 7.77
CA HIS A 63 -7.88 -9.14 7.51
C HIS A 63 -8.36 -8.40 6.27
N SER A 64 -9.09 -9.09 5.40
CA SER A 64 -9.77 -8.46 4.27
C SER A 64 -11.25 -8.77 4.20
N LEU A 65 -11.99 -7.77 3.74
CA LEU A 65 -13.35 -7.89 3.30
C LEU A 65 -13.34 -7.98 1.77
N TYR A 66 -13.65 -9.16 1.26
CA TYR A 66 -13.75 -9.45 -0.15
C TYR A 66 -15.21 -9.43 -0.60
N GLY A 67 -15.56 -8.51 -1.48
CA GLY A 67 -16.88 -8.40 -2.09
C GLY A 67 -16.83 -8.81 -3.55
N ARG A 68 -17.66 -9.79 -3.94
CA ARG A 68 -17.85 -10.18 -5.35
C ARG A 68 -19.10 -9.49 -5.90
N PHE A 69 -18.96 -8.86 -7.07
CA PHE A 69 -20.06 -8.13 -7.69
C PHE A 69 -21.05 -9.09 -8.32
N ILE A 70 -22.30 -9.02 -7.86
CA ILE A 70 -23.40 -9.83 -8.37
C ILE A 70 -23.84 -9.34 -9.76
N LYS A 71 -23.96 -10.25 -10.72
CA LYS A 71 -24.37 -9.88 -12.09
C LYS A 71 -25.87 -10.05 -12.35
N ARG A 72 -26.58 -10.64 -11.40
CA ARG A 72 -27.99 -11.00 -11.53
C ARG A 72 -28.74 -10.70 -10.23
N GLY A 73 -29.99 -10.31 -10.37
CA GLY A 73 -30.95 -10.16 -9.29
C GLY A 73 -32.33 -10.67 -9.71
N ILE A 74 -33.24 -10.80 -8.75
CA ILE A 74 -34.64 -11.13 -9.04
C ILE A 74 -35.42 -9.81 -9.13
N ILE A 75 -35.89 -9.46 -10.32
CA ILE A 75 -36.66 -8.25 -10.59
C ILE A 75 -38.06 -8.67 -11.02
N ASP A 76 -39.09 -8.27 -10.27
CA ASP A 76 -40.50 -8.62 -10.49
C ASP A 76 -40.73 -10.14 -10.69
N GLY A 77 -40.00 -10.95 -9.92
CA GLY A 77 -40.06 -12.42 -9.97
C GLY A 77 -39.28 -13.07 -11.11
N ARG A 78 -38.51 -12.30 -11.89
CA ARG A 78 -37.67 -12.82 -12.98
C ARG A 78 -36.20 -12.56 -12.72
N ILE A 79 -35.36 -13.51 -13.07
CA ILE A 79 -33.90 -13.31 -13.02
C ILE A 79 -33.53 -12.31 -14.13
N SER A 80 -32.89 -11.22 -13.74
CA SER A 80 -32.48 -10.15 -14.65
C SER A 80 -31.04 -9.74 -14.38
N THR A 81 -30.36 -9.25 -15.41
CA THR A 81 -29.00 -8.73 -15.30
C THR A 81 -29.00 -7.37 -14.62
N ILE A 82 -28.03 -7.16 -13.75
CA ILE A 82 -27.72 -5.87 -13.09
C ILE A 82 -26.30 -5.44 -13.45
N THR A 83 -26.02 -4.15 -13.35
CA THR A 83 -24.68 -3.60 -13.56
C THR A 83 -24.05 -3.25 -12.23
N ASN A 84 -22.72 -3.31 -12.14
CA ASN A 84 -21.97 -2.86 -10.96
C ASN A 84 -20.91 -1.88 -11.39
N GLN A 85 -20.62 -0.91 -10.54
CA GLN A 85 -19.56 0.05 -10.76
C GLN A 85 -18.95 0.47 -9.43
N LEU A 86 -17.62 0.50 -9.35
CA LEU A 86 -16.93 1.12 -8.23
C LEU A 86 -17.05 2.65 -8.33
N LEU A 87 -17.39 3.31 -7.22
CA LEU A 87 -17.60 4.76 -7.15
C LEU A 87 -16.59 5.40 -6.19
N PRO A 88 -15.29 5.49 -6.56
CA PRO A 88 -14.22 5.96 -5.67
C PRO A 88 -14.43 7.39 -5.16
N ASN A 89 -15.12 8.23 -5.93
CA ASN A 89 -15.31 9.65 -5.63
C ASN A 89 -16.75 9.98 -5.15
N TYR A 90 -17.53 8.98 -4.72
CA TYR A 90 -18.95 9.20 -4.39
C TYR A 90 -19.14 10.11 -3.16
N ASN A 91 -18.28 9.98 -2.16
CA ASN A 91 -18.35 10.77 -0.92
C ASN A 91 -17.03 11.51 -0.69
N ASN A 92 -16.76 12.53 -1.50
CA ASN A 92 -15.57 13.40 -1.37
C ASN A 92 -15.61 14.32 -0.14
N ASN A 93 -16.57 14.14 0.79
CA ASN A 93 -16.81 15.01 1.94
C ASN A 93 -15.87 14.77 3.14
N GLY A 94 -14.63 14.31 2.89
CA GLY A 94 -13.54 14.34 3.88
C GLY A 94 -13.15 13.02 4.57
N GLU A 95 -13.87 11.92 4.35
CA GLU A 95 -13.45 10.60 4.83
C GLU A 95 -12.50 9.92 3.82
N SER A 96 -11.24 10.35 3.79
CA SER A 96 -10.19 9.68 3.01
C SER A 96 -9.82 8.34 3.64
N ASN A 97 -9.45 7.34 2.82
CA ASN A 97 -8.88 6.09 3.32
C ASN A 97 -7.66 6.39 4.22
N GLN A 98 -7.67 5.82 5.42
CA GLN A 98 -6.63 5.90 6.44
C GLN A 98 -6.08 4.51 6.75
N PHE A 99 -4.94 4.47 7.41
CA PHE A 99 -4.24 3.21 7.70
C PHE A 99 -5.05 2.19 8.50
N ASN A 100 -5.99 2.65 9.32
CA ASN A 100 -6.86 1.84 10.15
C ASN A 100 -8.32 1.85 9.68
N ASN A 101 -8.68 2.65 8.68
CA ASN A 101 -10.04 2.75 8.18
C ASN A 101 -10.04 2.93 6.67
N ILE A 102 -10.59 1.94 5.98
CA ILE A 102 -10.71 1.95 4.53
C ILE A 102 -12.16 1.78 4.12
N GLN A 103 -12.57 2.52 3.10
CA GLN A 103 -13.92 2.45 2.56
C GLN A 103 -13.94 2.47 1.03
N SER A 104 -15.03 1.95 0.49
CA SER A 104 -15.34 1.99 -0.93
C SER A 104 -16.84 2.03 -1.15
N TYR A 105 -17.26 2.54 -2.31
CA TYR A 105 -18.67 2.62 -2.69
C TYR A 105 -18.91 1.80 -3.95
N ILE A 106 -19.97 1.01 -3.94
CA ILE A 106 -20.39 0.16 -5.06
C ILE A 106 -21.77 0.61 -5.51
N GLY A 107 -21.88 1.03 -6.76
CA GLY A 107 -23.16 1.33 -7.40
C GLY A 107 -23.69 0.11 -8.15
N ILE A 108 -24.89 -0.37 -7.78
CA ILE A 108 -25.62 -1.43 -8.47
C ILE A 108 -26.73 -0.81 -9.31
N GLY A 109 -26.61 -0.92 -10.63
CA GLY A 109 -27.61 -0.44 -11.58
C GLY A 109 -28.72 -1.47 -11.84
N ILE A 110 -29.95 -1.04 -11.62
CA ILE A 110 -31.16 -1.85 -11.71
C ILE A 110 -32.10 -1.16 -12.71
N ARG A 111 -32.56 -1.89 -13.73
CA ARG A 111 -33.50 -1.36 -14.73
C ARG A 111 -34.85 -1.03 -14.09
N SER A 112 -35.69 -0.25 -14.79
CA SER A 112 -37.05 0.02 -14.33
C SER A 112 -37.82 -1.27 -13.98
N TYR A 113 -38.53 -1.24 -12.86
CA TYR A 113 -39.29 -2.35 -12.29
C TYR A 113 -40.57 -1.84 -11.63
N ARG A 114 -41.50 -2.74 -11.29
CA ARG A 114 -42.84 -2.36 -10.81
C ARG A 114 -43.13 -2.74 -9.37
N ARG A 115 -42.66 -3.90 -8.90
CA ARG A 115 -43.10 -4.50 -7.63
C ARG A 115 -41.96 -4.73 -6.67
N LEU A 116 -40.93 -5.45 -7.10
CA LEU A 116 -39.90 -5.96 -6.19
C LEU A 116 -38.57 -6.19 -6.89
N VAL A 117 -37.49 -5.80 -6.23
CA VAL A 117 -36.13 -6.21 -6.54
C VAL A 117 -35.56 -6.97 -5.35
N GLN A 118 -34.95 -8.12 -5.59
CA GLN A 118 -34.24 -8.91 -4.58
C GLN A 118 -32.81 -9.15 -5.02
N LEU A 119 -31.86 -8.75 -4.18
CA LEU A 119 -30.43 -8.89 -4.39
C LEU A 119 -29.81 -9.65 -3.21
N ASP A 120 -28.78 -10.42 -3.49
CA ASP A 120 -28.01 -11.19 -2.49
C ASP A 120 -26.51 -10.98 -2.76
N PRO A 121 -25.93 -9.85 -2.34
CA PRO A 121 -24.53 -9.56 -2.59
C PRO A 121 -23.62 -10.51 -1.81
N ASP A 122 -22.49 -10.89 -2.41
CA ASP A 122 -21.59 -11.89 -1.84
C ASP A 122 -20.35 -11.23 -1.21
N PHE A 123 -20.28 -11.27 0.12
CA PHE A 123 -19.18 -10.72 0.92
C PHE A 123 -18.58 -11.77 1.84
N SER A 124 -17.26 -11.87 1.82
CA SER A 124 -16.48 -12.80 2.65
C SER A 124 -15.42 -12.06 3.43
N VAL A 125 -15.24 -12.43 4.70
CA VAL A 125 -14.10 -11.96 5.50
C VAL A 125 -13.01 -13.02 5.42
N LEU A 126 -11.81 -12.60 5.03
CA LEU A 126 -10.68 -13.48 4.79
C LEU A 126 -9.51 -13.05 5.69
N VAL A 127 -8.72 -14.03 6.13
CA VAL A 127 -7.41 -13.79 6.73
C VAL A 127 -6.37 -13.93 5.62
N ASP A 128 -5.65 -12.85 5.36
CA ASP A 128 -4.64 -12.76 4.33
C ASP A 128 -3.26 -13.13 4.87
N GLN A 129 -2.55 -14.01 4.15
CA GLN A 129 -1.17 -14.39 4.48
C GLN A 129 -0.17 -13.25 4.22
N ARG A 130 -0.55 -12.27 3.40
CA ARG A 130 0.27 -11.09 3.08
C ARG A 130 -0.39 -9.87 3.70
N PRO A 131 0.32 -9.15 4.59
CA PRO A 131 -0.24 -7.95 5.21
C PRO A 131 -0.44 -6.85 4.16
N ALA A 132 -1.36 -5.93 4.43
CA ALA A 132 -1.68 -4.80 3.56
C ALA A 132 -0.45 -3.95 3.19
N SER A 133 0.61 -3.94 4.01
CA SER A 133 1.89 -3.28 3.72
C SER A 133 2.61 -3.83 2.47
N ASN A 134 2.31 -5.06 2.09
CA ASN A 134 2.91 -5.77 0.95
C ASN A 134 1.95 -5.85 -0.25
N SER A 135 0.84 -5.10 -0.23
CA SER A 135 -0.08 -5.03 -1.36
C SER A 135 0.63 -4.41 -2.57
N GLN A 136 0.37 -4.94 -3.77
CA GLN A 136 0.87 -4.38 -5.02
C GLN A 136 0.13 -3.09 -5.45
N ASN A 137 -0.97 -2.76 -4.77
CA ASN A 137 -1.84 -1.62 -5.05
C ASN A 137 -1.65 -0.50 -4.01
N GLU A 138 -2.44 0.58 -4.13
CA GLU A 138 -2.42 1.73 -3.23
C GLU A 138 -2.67 1.32 -1.77
N SER A 139 -1.58 1.22 -1.01
CA SER A 139 -1.60 0.97 0.44
C SER A 139 -1.37 2.27 1.19
N THR A 140 -2.17 2.49 2.22
CA THR A 140 -2.02 3.58 3.17
C THR A 140 -1.59 2.99 4.50
N CYS A 141 -0.37 3.30 4.93
CA CYS A 141 0.16 2.80 6.19
C CYS A 141 0.25 3.94 7.20
N SER A 142 0.09 3.58 8.48
CA SER A 142 0.44 4.48 9.58
C SER A 142 1.87 4.92 9.31
N SER A 143 2.07 6.23 9.17
CA SER A 143 3.40 6.80 9.21
C SER A 143 3.92 6.57 10.62
N SER A 144 4.39 5.36 10.89
CA SER A 144 5.49 5.20 11.81
C SER A 144 6.46 6.29 11.41
N LYS A 145 6.84 7.16 12.35
CA LYS A 145 8.01 8.03 12.20
C LYS A 145 9.25 7.16 12.11
N THR A 146 9.28 6.19 11.22
CA THR A 146 10.45 5.43 10.84
C THR A 146 11.14 6.32 9.84
N LYS A 147 11.75 7.40 10.37
CA LYS A 147 13.09 7.76 9.91
C LYS A 147 13.79 6.41 9.77
N LYS A 148 14.09 5.97 8.53
CA LYS A 148 14.81 4.71 8.29
C LYS A 148 16.02 4.72 9.21
N LYS A 149 15.90 4.10 10.38
CA LYS A 149 17.02 3.97 11.30
C LYS A 149 17.91 2.96 10.59
N LEU A 150 19.13 3.38 10.28
CA LEU A 150 20.13 2.50 9.70
C LEU A 150 20.18 1.21 10.53
N SER A 151 20.16 0.06 9.86
CA SER A 151 20.28 -1.23 10.54
C SER A 151 21.55 -1.23 11.40
N GLY A 152 21.54 -1.94 12.53
CA GLY A 152 22.73 -2.06 13.39
C GLY A 152 23.98 -2.48 12.61
N ALA A 153 23.81 -3.34 11.60
CA ALA A 153 24.88 -3.75 10.69
C ALA A 153 25.40 -2.60 9.80
N GLN A 154 24.52 -1.70 9.34
CA GLN A 154 24.91 -0.52 8.55
C GLN A 154 25.66 0.50 9.41
N ILE A 155 25.20 0.72 10.65
CA ILE A 155 25.90 1.60 11.59
C ILE A 155 27.29 1.04 11.89
N ALA A 156 27.39 -0.26 12.18
CA ALA A 156 28.68 -0.93 12.39
C ALA A 156 29.60 -0.80 11.17
N GLY A 157 29.08 -1.00 9.96
CA GLY A 157 29.83 -0.84 8.72
C GLY A 157 30.38 0.57 8.51
N ILE A 158 29.58 1.61 8.76
CA ILE A 158 30.00 3.01 8.63
C ILE A 158 31.10 3.34 9.66
N VAL A 159 30.93 2.90 10.91
CA VAL A 159 31.91 3.14 11.98
C VAL A 159 33.25 2.48 11.64
N ILE A 160 33.24 1.19 11.28
CA ILE A 160 34.47 0.45 10.92
C ILE A 160 35.14 1.07 9.68
N GLY A 161 34.35 1.42 8.66
CA GLY A 161 34.85 2.05 7.44
C GLY A 161 35.51 3.41 7.71
N SER A 162 34.89 4.25 8.54
CA SER A 162 35.44 5.58 8.88
C SER A 162 36.76 5.50 9.65
N VAL A 163 36.87 4.58 10.62
CA VAL A 163 38.09 4.40 11.43
C VAL A 163 39.24 3.88 10.56
N ALA A 164 38.97 2.89 9.69
CA ALA A 164 39.98 2.36 8.77
C ALA A 164 40.48 3.43 7.78
N PHE A 165 39.57 4.24 7.25
CA PHE A 165 39.91 5.32 6.33
C PHE A 165 40.80 6.39 6.98
N ILE A 166 40.47 6.82 8.20
CA ILE A 166 41.28 7.79 8.95
C ILE A 166 42.69 7.22 9.23
N ALA A 167 42.79 5.95 9.62
CA ALA A 167 44.09 5.31 9.86
C ALA A 167 44.98 5.31 8.62
N ILE A 168 44.42 4.99 7.44
CA ILE A 168 45.16 5.00 6.16
C ILE A 168 45.64 6.42 5.81
N ILE A 169 44.82 7.45 6.03
CA ILE A 169 45.21 8.84 5.80
C ILE A 169 46.37 9.23 6.71
N VAL A 170 46.28 8.93 8.02
CA VAL A 170 47.34 9.28 8.98
C VAL A 170 48.66 8.63 8.61
N VAL A 171 48.65 7.32 8.30
CA VAL A 171 49.86 6.59 7.88
C VAL A 171 50.45 7.20 6.60
N SER A 172 49.61 7.52 5.61
CA SER A 172 50.03 8.12 4.35
C SER A 172 50.69 9.50 4.54
N VAL A 173 50.10 10.35 5.39
CA VAL A 173 50.61 11.69 5.71
C VAL A 173 51.95 11.59 6.46
N VAL A 174 52.03 10.73 7.48
CA VAL A 174 53.26 10.53 8.26
C VAL A 174 54.39 10.01 7.37
N TYR A 175 54.11 9.03 6.52
CA TYR A 175 55.08 8.50 5.56
C TYR A 175 55.57 9.56 4.58
N HIS A 176 54.67 10.38 4.04
CA HIS A 176 55.02 11.47 3.13
C HIS A 176 55.94 12.51 3.79
N ILE A 177 55.66 12.89 5.04
CA ILE A 177 56.50 13.82 5.81
C ILE A 177 57.89 13.21 6.08
N TYR A 178 57.94 11.94 6.48
CA TYR A 178 59.21 11.25 6.74
C TYR A 178 60.10 11.19 5.50
N LYS A 179 59.53 10.81 4.35
CA LYS A 179 60.25 10.77 3.06
C LYS A 179 60.80 12.15 2.68
N LYS A 180 60.00 13.22 2.86
CA LYS A 180 60.43 14.60 2.57
C LYS A 180 61.59 15.03 3.46
N LYS A 181 61.55 14.73 4.77
CA LYS A 181 62.65 15.05 5.71
C LYS A 181 63.95 14.32 5.34
N LYS A 182 63.88 13.03 4.98
CA LYS A 182 65.04 12.24 4.57
C LYS A 182 65.65 12.74 3.26
N ALA A 183 64.83 13.13 2.29
CA ALA A 183 65.31 13.73 1.03
C ALA A 183 66.00 15.09 1.26
N ILE A 184 65.45 15.94 2.13
CA ILE A 184 66.09 17.21 2.51
C ILE A 184 67.43 16.98 3.22
N GLN A 185 67.50 16.02 4.15
CA GLN A 185 68.75 15.68 4.83
C GLN A 185 69.80 15.13 3.85
N PHE A 186 69.41 14.27 2.91
CA PHE A 186 70.31 13.75 1.89
C PHE A 186 70.85 14.85 0.97
N ASN A 187 69.98 15.76 0.48
CA ASN A 187 70.41 16.89 -0.34
C ASN A 187 71.37 17.82 0.42
N LYS A 188 71.12 18.08 1.71
CA LYS A 188 72.06 18.84 2.56
C LYS A 188 73.43 18.18 2.69
N GLN A 189 73.47 16.84 2.81
CA GLN A 189 74.73 16.10 2.88
C GLN A 189 75.49 16.15 1.55
N VAL A 190 74.79 16.07 0.42
CA VAL A 190 75.39 16.21 -0.93
C VAL A 190 75.92 17.62 -1.16
N GLU A 191 75.14 18.66 -0.83
CA GLU A 191 75.59 20.05 -0.94
C GLU A 191 76.84 20.34 -0.09
N ASN A 192 76.88 19.83 1.14
CA ASN A 192 78.06 20.00 2.01
C ASN A 192 79.30 19.28 1.46
N LYS A 193 79.13 18.11 0.83
CA LYS A 193 80.26 17.42 0.17
C LYS A 193 80.75 18.18 -1.06
N LEU A 194 79.84 18.73 -1.88
CA LEU A 194 80.21 19.53 -3.06
C LEU A 194 80.93 20.83 -2.68
N LYS A 195 80.53 21.50 -1.60
CA LYS A 195 81.21 22.70 -1.10
C LYS A 195 82.64 22.45 -0.60
N ASN A 196 82.92 21.25 -0.09
CA ASN A 196 84.25 20.87 0.39
C ASN A 196 85.19 20.37 -0.74
N MET A 197 84.69 20.27 -1.98
CA MET A 197 85.47 19.84 -3.15
C MET A 197 85.90 21.00 -4.07
N ASN A 198 85.60 22.24 -3.67
CA ASN A 198 86.03 23.49 -4.29
C ASN A 198 86.94 24.25 -3.33
#